data_AF-A0A851DMW2-F1
#
_entry.id   AF-A0A851DMW2-F1
#
_cell.length_a   1.000
_cell.length_b   1.000
_cell.length_c   1.000
_cell.angle_alpha   90.00
_cell.angle_beta   90.00
_cell.angle_gamma   90.00
#
_symmetry.space_group_name_H-M   'P 1'
#
loop_
_entity.id
_entity.type
_entity.pdbx_description
1 polymer ?
#
loop_
_entity_poly.entity_id
_entity_poly.type
_entity_poly.pdbx_seq_one_letter_code
_entity_poly.pdbx_strand_id
1 'polypeptide(L)'
;DTALQKPREVFRLPTDLTAYDNRLCASLHFSSSTWVALSDGTGRLYLIKSGKRGSSASEKWEIVFNEELESPFIIAHSVSFVKSDTHSVAVLLLRVEKDELDTKGSGFHITLEWVTIAEISKEGDHRYEIVKRRVLQGKSVPHYAAIEPSGDGLMIVSYKPFKFMQDEDDKLEENDNAKATDEKKEPLYYWQQTEDDVTITVPIPEDIAKDDVKVHFSPDNICVTLKDQPALMEGKLYSSVDHESCTWILREKESLEISLIKKNEGSRWPELILGDTRGEFIMDSSQGSEISESLMHLTSEVM
;
A
#
# COMPACT_ATOMS: atom_id res chain seq x y z
N ASP A 1 0.59 -46.48 25.04
CA ASP A 1 1.61 -45.45 24.77
C ASP A 1 1.04 -44.32 23.96
N THR A 2 1.26 -43.07 24.39
CA THR A 2 1.03 -41.89 23.56
C THR A 2 2.29 -41.57 22.78
N ALA A 3 2.19 -41.30 21.47
CA ALA A 3 3.33 -41.03 20.59
C ALA A 3 4.04 -39.68 20.84
N LEU A 4 3.72 -38.99 21.95
CA LEU A 4 4.28 -37.71 22.36
C LEU A 4 5.19 -37.91 23.56
N GLN A 5 6.42 -37.38 23.45
CA GLN A 5 7.39 -37.35 24.55
C GLN A 5 6.95 -36.34 25.63
N LYS A 6 7.58 -36.37 26.80
CA LYS A 6 7.35 -35.35 27.84
C LYS A 6 7.69 -33.95 27.28
N PRO A 7 6.90 -32.90 27.59
CA PRO A 7 7.21 -31.54 27.16
C PRO A 7 8.56 -31.09 27.77
N ARG A 8 9.40 -30.46 26.94
CA ARG A 8 10.67 -29.84 27.35
C ARG A 8 10.55 -28.32 27.21
N GLU A 9 10.95 -27.58 28.23
CA GLU A 9 11.10 -26.13 28.12
C GLU A 9 12.32 -25.83 27.22
N VAL A 10 12.15 -24.93 26.24
CA VAL A 10 13.19 -24.54 25.27
C VAL A 10 13.45 -23.03 25.24
N PHE A 11 12.51 -22.26 25.77
CA PHE A 11 12.52 -20.81 25.85
C PHE A 11 11.57 -20.37 26.97
N ARG A 12 11.86 -19.24 27.61
CA ARG A 12 11.01 -18.59 28.61
C ARG A 12 11.03 -17.09 28.37
N LEU A 13 9.87 -16.46 28.33
CA LEU A 13 9.75 -15.00 28.28
C LEU A 13 10.28 -14.37 29.59
N PRO A 14 10.76 -13.12 29.57
CA PRO A 14 11.14 -12.39 30.78
C PRO A 14 10.01 -12.36 31.82
N THR A 15 10.35 -12.49 33.09
CA THR A 15 9.36 -12.52 34.19
C THR A 15 8.76 -11.14 34.45
N ASP A 16 9.53 -10.06 34.20
CA ASP A 16 9.18 -8.68 34.52
C ASP A 16 8.25 -8.02 33.49
N LEU A 17 7.34 -8.82 32.91
CA LEU A 17 6.22 -8.34 32.11
C LEU A 17 5.18 -7.72 33.05
N THR A 18 5.41 -6.45 33.38
CA THR A 18 4.55 -5.61 34.22
C THR A 18 3.14 -5.49 33.65
N ALA A 19 2.20 -5.02 34.48
CA ALA A 19 0.78 -4.96 34.14
C ALA A 19 0.48 -3.87 33.08
N TYR A 20 0.63 -4.23 31.80
CA TYR A 20 0.03 -3.52 30.68
C TYR A 20 -1.46 -3.91 30.60
N ASP A 21 -2.35 -2.99 30.95
CA ASP A 21 -3.81 -3.25 30.97
C ASP A 21 -4.38 -3.67 29.60
N ASN A 22 -3.73 -3.25 28.50
CA ASN A 22 -4.10 -3.60 27.11
C ASN A 22 -3.29 -4.78 26.52
N ARG A 23 -2.63 -5.60 27.35
CA ARG A 23 -1.79 -6.73 26.89
C ARG A 23 -2.62 -7.79 26.14
N LEU A 24 -2.09 -8.23 25.00
CA LEU A 24 -2.59 -9.37 24.23
C LEU A 24 -1.94 -10.70 24.67
N CYS A 25 -2.48 -11.83 24.21
CA CYS A 25 -1.84 -13.12 24.41
C CYS A 25 -0.51 -13.19 23.65
N ALA A 26 0.51 -13.81 24.26
CA ALA A 26 1.74 -14.15 23.59
C ALA A 26 1.46 -15.03 22.36
N SER A 27 2.10 -14.73 21.22
CA SER A 27 1.85 -15.36 19.93
C SER A 27 3.16 -15.79 19.27
N LEU A 28 3.16 -16.95 18.60
CA LEU A 28 4.37 -17.56 18.05
C LEU A 28 4.08 -18.16 16.67
N HIS A 29 4.98 -17.95 15.73
CA HIS A 29 4.92 -18.57 14.40
C HIS A 29 6.29 -19.15 14.00
N PHE A 30 6.26 -20.31 13.32
CA PHE A 30 7.47 -21.04 12.91
C PHE A 30 7.92 -20.62 11.52
N SER A 31 8.69 -19.52 11.43
CA SER A 31 9.15 -18.93 10.16
C SER A 31 9.88 -19.92 9.23
N SER A 32 10.54 -20.95 9.79
CA SER A 32 11.00 -22.14 9.06
C SER A 32 11.36 -23.26 10.04
N SER A 33 11.97 -24.36 9.56
CA SER A 33 12.42 -25.51 10.40
C SER A 33 13.49 -25.17 11.45
N THR A 34 14.15 -24.00 11.33
CA THR A 34 15.21 -23.52 12.23
C THR A 34 14.92 -22.17 12.87
N TRP A 35 13.84 -21.50 12.48
CA TRP A 35 13.50 -20.13 12.87
C TRP A 35 12.09 -20.02 13.49
N VAL A 36 11.94 -19.05 14.39
CA VAL A 36 10.74 -18.74 15.17
C VAL A 36 10.59 -17.22 15.26
N ALA A 37 9.40 -16.69 14.99
CA ALA A 37 8.99 -15.35 15.40
C ALA A 37 8.07 -15.47 16.63
N LEU A 38 8.27 -14.63 17.64
CA LEU A 38 7.53 -14.65 18.91
C LEU A 38 7.18 -13.22 19.34
N SER A 39 6.00 -13.03 19.92
CA SER A 39 5.66 -11.86 20.73
C SER A 39 5.18 -12.27 22.11
N ASP A 40 5.48 -11.46 23.11
CA ASP A 40 4.94 -11.54 24.47
C ASP A 40 3.51 -10.98 24.60
N GLY A 41 3.04 -10.25 23.59
CA GLY A 41 1.75 -9.58 23.56
C GLY A 41 1.70 -8.20 24.23
N THR A 42 2.84 -7.63 24.68
CA THR A 42 2.89 -6.21 25.12
C THR A 42 3.24 -5.24 23.99
N GLY A 43 3.67 -5.77 22.83
CA GLY A 43 4.16 -4.98 21.70
C GLY A 43 5.63 -5.27 21.34
N ARG A 44 6.25 -6.29 21.93
CA ARG A 44 7.63 -6.68 21.64
C ARG A 44 7.70 -7.83 20.63
N LEU A 45 8.62 -7.73 19.66
CA LEU A 45 8.90 -8.74 18.64
C LEU A 45 10.27 -9.37 18.88
N TYR A 46 10.29 -10.69 19.04
CA TYR A 46 11.50 -11.50 19.17
C TYR A 46 11.68 -12.35 17.91
N LEU A 47 12.88 -12.29 17.32
CA LEU A 47 13.32 -13.27 16.32
C LEU A 47 14.27 -14.26 16.97
N ILE A 48 13.94 -15.54 16.84
CA ILE A 48 14.56 -16.62 17.59
C ILE A 48 15.07 -17.72 16.64
N LYS A 49 16.34 -18.05 16.78
CA LYS A 49 17.04 -19.15 16.12
C LYS A 49 16.85 -20.40 16.97
N SER A 50 15.94 -21.29 16.56
CA SER A 50 15.59 -22.50 17.33
C SER A 50 16.55 -23.66 17.12
N GLY A 51 17.41 -23.59 16.10
CA GLY A 51 18.08 -24.75 15.53
C GLY A 51 17.08 -25.73 14.88
N LYS A 52 17.60 -26.80 14.26
CA LYS A 52 16.76 -27.79 13.56
C LYS A 52 15.93 -28.59 14.58
N ARG A 53 14.62 -28.36 14.59
CA ARG A 53 13.70 -28.99 15.55
C ARG A 53 13.45 -30.46 15.20
N GLY A 54 13.44 -31.34 16.21
CA GLY A 54 13.35 -32.80 16.05
C GLY A 54 14.17 -33.56 17.10
N SER A 55 14.39 -34.86 16.91
CA SER A 55 15.02 -35.79 17.86
C SER A 55 16.50 -35.52 18.20
N SER A 56 17.12 -34.51 17.57
CA SER A 56 18.51 -34.09 17.79
C SER A 56 18.63 -32.56 17.88
N ALA A 57 17.55 -31.88 18.30
CA ALA A 57 17.49 -30.43 18.39
C ALA A 57 18.36 -29.87 19.52
N SER A 58 18.95 -28.69 19.28
CA SER A 58 19.60 -27.88 20.30
C SER A 58 18.70 -27.70 21.52
N GLU A 59 19.30 -27.61 22.70
CA GLU A 59 18.55 -27.51 23.97
C GLU A 59 18.06 -26.09 24.26
N LYS A 60 18.78 -25.08 23.75
CA LYS A 60 18.50 -23.66 24.01
C LYS A 60 18.18 -22.93 22.71
N TRP A 61 17.09 -22.18 22.72
CA TRP A 61 16.76 -21.22 21.67
C TRP A 61 17.51 -19.90 21.88
N GLU A 62 17.99 -19.30 20.79
CA GLU A 62 18.81 -18.10 20.77
C GLU A 62 18.01 -16.91 20.23
N ILE A 63 17.94 -15.82 21.00
CA ILE A 63 17.35 -14.56 20.52
C ILE A 63 18.42 -13.84 19.69
N VAL A 64 18.10 -13.47 18.45
CA VAL A 64 19.01 -12.71 17.57
C VAL A 64 18.51 -11.30 17.23
N PHE A 65 17.24 -11.01 17.51
CA PHE A 65 16.63 -9.68 17.43
C PHE A 65 15.47 -9.59 18.45
N ASN A 66 15.27 -8.40 19.02
CA ASN A 66 14.32 -8.13 20.11
C ASN A 66 14.02 -6.63 20.20
N GLU A 67 12.94 -6.17 19.56
CA GLU A 67 12.53 -4.75 19.51
C GLU A 67 11.07 -4.55 19.93
N GLU A 68 10.73 -3.32 20.32
CA GLU A 68 9.40 -2.94 20.80
C GLU A 68 8.71 -2.04 19.76
N LEU A 69 7.58 -2.51 19.22
CA LEU A 69 6.91 -1.95 18.06
C LEU A 69 5.58 -1.30 18.48
N GLU A 70 5.71 -0.21 19.25
CA GLU A 70 4.67 0.79 19.57
C GLU A 70 3.44 0.27 20.36
N SER A 71 2.55 -0.47 19.71
CA SER A 71 1.31 -1.01 20.32
C SER A 71 1.33 -2.56 20.44
N PRO A 72 0.46 -3.18 21.24
CA PRO A 72 0.29 -4.63 21.26
C PRO A 72 -0.20 -5.21 19.92
N PHE A 73 0.37 -6.35 19.52
CA PHE A 73 -0.02 -7.09 18.31
C PHE A 73 -0.01 -8.61 18.53
N ILE A 74 -0.58 -9.36 17.59
CA ILE A 74 -0.34 -10.80 17.43
C ILE A 74 0.39 -11.10 16.11
N ILE A 75 1.21 -12.13 16.06
CA ILE A 75 1.82 -12.62 14.82
C ILE A 75 0.77 -13.44 14.06
N ALA A 76 0.33 -12.93 12.90
CA ALA A 76 -0.60 -13.63 12.01
C ALA A 76 0.11 -14.67 11.13
N HIS A 77 1.31 -14.32 10.64
CA HIS A 77 2.16 -15.20 9.82
C HIS A 77 3.63 -14.81 9.94
N SER A 78 4.54 -15.73 9.65
CA SER A 78 5.96 -15.40 9.42
C SER A 78 6.60 -16.41 8.46
N VAL A 79 7.58 -15.95 7.68
CA VAL A 79 8.31 -16.77 6.71
C VAL A 79 9.77 -16.37 6.68
N SER A 80 10.66 -17.36 6.57
CA SER A 80 12.10 -17.15 6.45
C SER A 80 12.61 -17.61 5.09
N PHE A 81 13.39 -16.75 4.46
CA PHE A 81 13.89 -16.88 3.10
C PHE A 81 15.33 -16.34 3.01
N VAL A 82 15.92 -16.40 1.82
CA VAL A 82 17.21 -15.78 1.50
C VAL A 82 17.01 -14.95 0.24
N LYS A 83 17.43 -13.68 0.26
CA LYS A 83 17.30 -12.74 -0.87
C LYS A 83 18.62 -12.01 -1.05
N SER A 84 19.18 -12.05 -2.26
CA SER A 84 20.50 -11.47 -2.58
C SER A 84 21.63 -11.98 -1.67
N ASP A 85 21.64 -13.30 -1.38
CA ASP A 85 22.53 -14.00 -0.43
C ASP A 85 22.35 -13.63 1.07
N THR A 86 21.61 -12.56 1.37
CA THR A 86 21.24 -12.17 2.74
C THR A 86 20.10 -13.02 3.30
N HIS A 87 20.25 -13.52 4.53
CA HIS A 87 19.17 -14.20 5.24
C HIS A 87 18.12 -13.22 5.76
N SER A 88 16.84 -13.56 5.57
CA SER A 88 15.71 -12.68 5.93
C SER A 88 14.55 -13.46 6.57
N VAL A 89 13.78 -12.74 7.38
CA VAL A 89 12.52 -13.20 7.98
C VAL A 89 11.49 -12.09 7.88
N ALA A 90 10.42 -12.34 7.13
CA ALA A 90 9.25 -11.48 7.12
C ALA A 90 8.24 -11.96 8.16
N VAL A 91 7.62 -11.01 8.87
CA VAL A 91 6.62 -11.25 9.91
C VAL A 91 5.43 -10.34 9.64
N LEU A 92 4.23 -10.91 9.65
CA LEU A 92 2.97 -10.19 9.52
C LEU A 92 2.36 -10.03 10.91
N LEU A 93 2.35 -8.80 11.41
CA LEU A 93 1.76 -8.44 12.69
C LEU A 93 0.32 -7.96 12.47
N LEU A 94 -0.59 -8.34 13.36
CA LEU A 94 -1.99 -7.92 13.34
C LEU A 94 -2.31 -7.14 14.62
N ARG A 95 -2.72 -5.89 14.44
CA ARG A 95 -3.17 -4.96 15.48
C ARG A 95 -4.68 -4.73 15.32
N VAL A 96 -5.39 -4.58 16.45
CA VAL A 96 -6.80 -4.19 16.49
C VAL A 96 -6.87 -2.86 17.23
N GLU A 97 -7.18 -1.79 16.52
CA GLU A 97 -6.92 -0.42 16.99
C GLU A 97 -8.22 0.38 16.97
N LYS A 98 -8.44 1.20 18.00
CA LYS A 98 -9.69 1.94 18.20
C LYS A 98 -9.71 3.19 17.34
N ASP A 99 -10.71 3.27 16.46
CA ASP A 99 -10.97 4.42 15.60
C ASP A 99 -11.98 5.33 16.31
N GLU A 100 -11.51 6.37 17.01
CA GLU A 100 -12.39 7.30 17.74
C GLU A 100 -13.17 8.25 16.82
N LEU A 101 -12.84 8.29 15.52
CA LEU A 101 -13.51 9.11 14.51
C LEU A 101 -14.61 8.32 13.75
N ASP A 102 -14.55 6.98 13.76
CA ASP A 102 -15.54 6.07 13.13
C ASP A 102 -16.88 5.99 13.89
N THR A 103 -17.58 7.13 13.94
CA THR A 103 -18.93 7.30 14.50
C THR A 103 -20.04 6.53 13.77
N LYS A 104 -19.72 5.79 12.69
CA LYS A 104 -20.70 5.08 11.83
C LYS A 104 -20.41 3.60 11.61
N GLY A 105 -19.20 3.14 11.89
CA GLY A 105 -18.79 1.75 11.73
C GLY A 105 -18.71 1.01 13.06
N SER A 106 -17.56 0.38 13.31
CA SER A 106 -17.31 -0.40 14.53
C SER A 106 -16.58 0.39 15.62
N GLY A 107 -16.03 1.57 15.30
CA GLY A 107 -15.11 2.28 16.21
C GLY A 107 -13.74 1.59 16.31
N PHE A 108 -13.40 0.74 15.33
CA PHE A 108 -12.15 -0.02 15.25
C PHE A 108 -11.71 -0.20 13.80
N HIS A 109 -10.39 -0.08 13.55
CA HIS A 109 -9.72 -0.56 12.35
C HIS A 109 -8.75 -1.69 12.67
N ILE A 110 -8.33 -2.42 11.63
CA ILE A 110 -7.35 -3.49 11.69
C ILE A 110 -6.13 -3.03 10.92
N THR A 111 -4.96 -3.16 11.55
CA THR A 111 -3.68 -2.81 10.93
C THR A 111 -2.86 -4.09 10.79
N LEU A 112 -2.43 -4.38 9.56
CA LEU A 112 -1.53 -5.46 9.21
C LEU A 112 -0.17 -4.86 8.88
N GLU A 113 0.85 -5.16 9.69
CA GLU A 113 2.20 -4.63 9.50
C GLU A 113 3.11 -5.76 9.02
N TRP A 114 3.52 -5.71 7.75
CA TRP A 114 4.53 -6.61 7.17
C TRP A 114 5.93 -6.06 7.45
N VAL A 115 6.51 -6.51 8.56
CA VAL A 115 7.90 -6.24 8.94
C VAL A 115 8.83 -7.22 8.22
N THR A 116 9.94 -6.74 7.68
CA THR A 116 11.02 -7.55 7.11
C THR A 116 12.29 -7.32 7.91
N ILE A 117 12.77 -8.37 8.57
CA ILE A 117 14.00 -8.39 9.35
C ILE A 117 15.06 -9.11 8.53
N ALA A 118 16.26 -8.52 8.37
CA ALA A 118 17.35 -9.11 7.60
C ALA A 118 18.66 -9.16 8.40
N GLU A 119 19.53 -10.09 8.03
CA GLU A 119 20.90 -10.18 8.56
C GLU A 119 21.77 -9.04 8.00
N ILE A 120 22.47 -8.34 8.88
CA ILE A 120 23.37 -7.24 8.54
C ILE A 120 24.74 -7.54 9.15
N SER A 121 25.68 -7.92 8.28
CA SER A 121 27.08 -8.15 8.65
C SER A 121 27.85 -6.82 8.66
N LYS A 122 28.30 -6.37 9.84
CA LYS A 122 29.18 -5.19 9.99
C LYS A 122 30.39 -5.58 10.82
N GLU A 123 31.59 -5.41 10.23
CA GLU A 123 32.90 -5.63 10.88
C GLU A 123 33.12 -7.02 11.52
N GLY A 124 32.32 -8.02 11.14
CA GLY A 124 32.37 -9.39 11.67
C GLY A 124 31.34 -9.69 12.77
N ASP A 125 30.53 -8.71 13.18
CA ASP A 125 29.32 -8.95 13.96
C ASP A 125 28.13 -9.27 13.04
N HIS A 126 27.28 -10.19 13.49
CA HIS A 126 26.13 -10.74 12.76
C HIS A 126 24.84 -10.41 13.53
N ARG A 127 24.25 -9.26 13.19
CA ARG A 127 23.02 -8.76 13.82
C ARG A 127 21.85 -8.79 12.85
N TYR A 128 20.64 -8.88 13.39
CA TYR A 128 19.40 -8.74 12.62
C TYR A 128 18.77 -7.38 12.96
N GLU A 129 18.29 -6.66 11.95
CA GLU A 129 17.57 -5.39 12.08
C GLU A 129 16.37 -5.35 11.12
N ILE A 130 15.39 -4.49 11.40
CA ILE A 130 14.30 -4.22 10.45
C ILE A 130 14.87 -3.46 9.26
N VAL A 131 14.64 -3.97 8.05
CA VAL A 131 15.07 -3.34 6.78
C VAL A 131 13.90 -2.87 5.91
N LYS A 132 12.67 -3.32 6.17
CA LYS A 132 11.47 -2.76 5.54
C LYS A 132 10.23 -2.97 6.42
N ARG A 133 9.46 -1.91 6.66
CA ARG A 133 8.06 -1.97 7.14
C ARG A 133 7.11 -1.82 5.94
N ARG A 134 5.88 -2.31 6.09
CA ARG A 134 4.80 -2.20 5.09
C ARG A 134 3.45 -2.29 5.82
N VAL A 135 2.82 -1.16 6.07
CA VAL A 135 1.55 -1.08 6.81
C VAL A 135 0.36 -1.18 5.86
N LEU A 136 -0.64 -1.99 6.23
CA LEU A 136 -1.95 -2.03 5.55
C LEU A 136 -3.08 -1.84 6.57
N GLN A 137 -4.06 -1.00 6.25
CA GLN A 137 -5.26 -0.80 7.07
C GLN A 137 -6.52 -1.34 6.40
N GLY A 138 -7.43 -1.89 7.20
CA GLY A 138 -8.72 -2.42 6.75
C GLY A 138 -9.80 -2.37 7.83
N LYS A 139 -11.08 -2.28 7.44
CA LYS A 139 -12.22 -2.18 8.38
C LYS A 139 -12.88 -3.54 8.72
N SER A 140 -12.11 -4.63 8.68
CA SER A 140 -12.52 -5.99 9.08
C SER A 140 -11.30 -6.89 9.33
N VAL A 141 -11.36 -7.78 10.33
CA VAL A 141 -10.31 -8.80 10.58
C VAL A 141 -10.21 -9.72 9.35
N PRO A 142 -9.00 -10.08 8.87
CA PRO A 142 -8.84 -11.08 7.82
C PRO A 142 -9.19 -12.48 8.34
N HIS A 143 -9.88 -13.28 7.52
CA HIS A 143 -10.08 -14.72 7.77
C HIS A 143 -8.79 -15.52 7.53
N TYR A 144 -7.94 -15.03 6.62
CA TYR A 144 -6.62 -15.55 6.33
C TYR A 144 -5.72 -14.41 5.88
N ALA A 145 -4.47 -14.38 6.34
CA ALA A 145 -3.43 -13.51 5.80
C ALA A 145 -2.08 -14.21 5.91
N ALA A 146 -1.30 -14.24 4.83
CA ALA A 146 -0.01 -14.92 4.78
C ALA A 146 0.95 -14.27 3.79
N ILE A 147 2.25 -14.30 4.13
CA ILE A 147 3.34 -13.83 3.27
C ILE A 147 3.80 -14.99 2.39
N GLU A 148 4.07 -14.72 1.11
CA GLU A 148 4.55 -15.74 0.18
C GLU A 148 5.93 -16.32 0.57
N PRO A 149 6.28 -17.54 0.11
CA PRO A 149 7.58 -18.17 0.39
C PRO A 149 8.81 -17.36 -0.04
N SER A 150 8.66 -16.43 -0.98
CA SER A 150 9.68 -15.47 -1.44
C SER A 150 9.89 -14.28 -0.50
N GLY A 151 8.93 -14.02 0.40
CA GLY A 151 8.81 -12.78 1.17
C GLY A 151 8.10 -11.63 0.44
N ASP A 152 8.05 -11.66 -0.89
CA ASP A 152 7.69 -10.51 -1.72
C ASP A 152 6.18 -10.32 -1.93
N GLY A 153 5.38 -11.38 -1.82
CA GLY A 153 3.92 -11.33 -1.93
C GLY A 153 3.20 -11.39 -0.59
N LEU A 154 1.98 -10.83 -0.53
CA LEU A 154 1.08 -10.86 0.63
C LEU A 154 -0.33 -11.27 0.18
N MET A 155 -0.79 -12.44 0.63
CA MET A 155 -2.14 -12.95 0.38
C MET A 155 -3.07 -12.57 1.55
N ILE A 156 -4.25 -12.02 1.25
CA ILE A 156 -5.27 -11.66 2.25
C ILE A 156 -6.65 -12.14 1.78
N VAL A 157 -7.41 -12.76 2.68
CA VAL A 157 -8.84 -13.08 2.51
C VAL A 157 -9.62 -12.40 3.63
N SER A 158 -10.33 -11.33 3.32
CA SER A 158 -11.07 -10.49 4.28
C SER A 158 -12.45 -10.09 3.73
N TYR A 159 -13.35 -9.65 4.61
CA TYR A 159 -14.70 -9.22 4.19
C TYR A 159 -14.70 -7.82 3.56
N LYS A 160 -13.87 -6.90 4.08
CA LYS A 160 -13.59 -5.59 3.48
C LYS A 160 -12.14 -5.57 2.98
N PRO A 161 -11.83 -4.79 1.93
CA PRO A 161 -10.46 -4.68 1.44
C PRO A 161 -9.52 -4.05 2.47
N PHE A 162 -8.25 -4.39 2.35
CA PHE A 162 -7.14 -3.67 2.96
C PHE A 162 -6.54 -2.70 1.94
N LYS A 163 -5.99 -1.57 2.41
CA LYS A 163 -5.19 -0.64 1.62
C LYS A 163 -3.81 -0.53 2.24
N PHE A 164 -2.76 -0.44 1.43
CA PHE A 164 -1.46 0.01 1.92
C PHE A 164 -1.58 1.44 2.44
N MET A 165 -0.97 1.69 3.60
CA MET A 165 -0.60 3.02 4.03
C MET A 165 0.77 3.33 3.41
N GLN A 166 1.01 4.60 3.09
CA GLN A 166 2.23 5.02 2.42
C GLN A 166 3.31 5.27 3.48
N ASP A 167 4.17 4.27 3.72
CA ASP A 167 5.26 4.36 4.71
C ASP A 167 6.40 5.25 4.20
N GLU A 168 7.03 6.01 5.09
CA GLU A 168 8.05 7.03 4.75
C GLU A 168 9.41 6.43 4.29
N ASP A 169 9.63 5.13 4.53
CA ASP A 169 10.91 4.44 4.27
C ASP A 169 11.14 4.04 2.79
N ASP A 170 10.13 4.15 1.91
CA ASP A 170 10.22 3.65 0.52
C ASP A 170 11.06 4.53 -0.44
N LYS A 171 12.10 5.21 0.08
CA LYS A 171 13.06 6.05 -0.66
C LYS A 171 14.41 5.37 -0.94
N LEU A 172 14.64 4.13 -0.48
CA LEU A 172 15.92 3.43 -0.63
C LEU A 172 15.76 1.94 -0.97
N GLU A 173 15.52 1.63 -2.25
CA GLU A 173 16.23 0.60 -3.06
C GLU A 173 15.55 0.37 -4.43
N GLU A 174 15.59 1.38 -5.32
CA GLU A 174 15.55 1.14 -6.76
C GLU A 174 16.93 1.45 -7.36
N ASN A 175 17.56 0.45 -7.98
CA ASN A 175 18.79 0.63 -8.75
C ASN A 175 18.57 0.07 -10.16
N ASP A 176 18.56 0.99 -11.15
CA ASP A 176 18.54 0.77 -12.59
C ASP A 176 17.47 -0.23 -13.13
N ASN A 177 16.31 0.22 -13.62
CA ASN A 177 16.25 0.88 -14.94
C ASN A 177 14.93 1.64 -15.21
N ALA A 178 14.67 2.74 -14.51
CA ALA A 178 13.82 3.83 -15.04
C ALA A 178 14.15 5.16 -14.37
N LYS A 179 14.69 6.14 -15.12
CA LYS A 179 14.88 7.50 -14.57
C LYS A 179 13.53 8.23 -14.51
N ALA A 180 12.97 8.32 -13.31
CA ALA A 180 11.95 9.29 -12.95
C ALA A 180 12.50 10.17 -11.83
N THR A 181 12.67 11.46 -12.09
CA THR A 181 13.07 12.44 -11.07
C THR A 181 11.97 12.60 -10.02
N ASP A 182 12.39 12.74 -8.75
CA ASP A 182 11.53 13.08 -7.61
C ASP A 182 11.20 14.59 -7.61
N GLU A 183 10.55 15.01 -8.70
CA GLU A 183 9.74 16.22 -8.74
C GLU A 183 8.28 15.79 -8.53
N LYS A 184 7.42 16.68 -8.03
CA LYS A 184 5.98 16.42 -7.98
C LYS A 184 5.50 16.12 -9.39
N LYS A 185 5.20 14.85 -9.71
CA LYS A 185 4.51 14.52 -10.96
C LYS A 185 3.09 15.04 -10.88
N GLU A 186 2.91 16.22 -11.46
CA GLU A 186 1.59 16.70 -11.89
C GLU A 186 0.94 15.58 -12.72
N PRO A 187 -0.36 15.30 -12.51
CA PRO A 187 -1.02 14.21 -13.21
C PRO A 187 -0.99 14.47 -14.72
N LEU A 188 -0.76 13.41 -15.51
CA LEU A 188 -0.61 13.54 -16.97
C LEU A 188 -1.91 14.01 -17.65
N TYR A 189 -3.03 13.89 -16.94
CA TYR A 189 -4.31 14.46 -17.31
C TYR A 189 -5.19 14.63 -16.06
N TYR A 190 -6.08 15.61 -16.10
CA TYR A 190 -7.18 15.75 -15.17
C TYR A 190 -8.45 15.19 -15.80
N TRP A 191 -9.39 14.69 -15.01
CA TRP A 191 -10.70 14.29 -15.52
C TRP A 191 -11.82 14.61 -14.54
N GLN A 192 -12.97 15.00 -15.07
CA GLN A 192 -14.19 15.34 -14.35
C GLN A 192 -15.38 14.67 -15.05
N GLN A 193 -16.53 14.57 -14.39
CA GLN A 193 -17.72 13.93 -14.95
C GLN A 193 -19.01 14.55 -14.46
N THR A 194 -20.03 14.52 -15.32
CA THR A 194 -21.43 14.79 -14.96
C THR A 194 -22.18 13.45 -14.83
N GLU A 195 -23.51 13.47 -14.86
CA GLU A 195 -24.31 12.24 -15.01
C GLU A 195 -24.22 11.67 -16.44
N ASP A 196 -23.93 12.52 -17.44
CA ASP A 196 -24.08 12.22 -18.87
C ASP A 196 -22.76 12.20 -19.66
N ASP A 197 -21.73 12.93 -19.19
CA ASP A 197 -20.42 13.03 -19.84
C ASP A 197 -19.24 12.79 -18.88
N VAL A 198 -18.07 12.57 -19.47
CA VAL A 198 -16.76 12.62 -18.83
C VAL A 198 -15.86 13.55 -19.65
N THR A 199 -15.34 14.60 -19.04
CA THR A 199 -14.44 15.56 -19.68
C THR A 199 -13.02 15.42 -19.12
N ILE A 200 -12.05 15.22 -20.00
CA ILE A 200 -10.64 14.96 -19.69
C ILE A 200 -9.82 16.16 -20.18
N THR A 201 -8.95 16.71 -19.34
CA THR A 201 -8.08 17.85 -19.67
C THR A 201 -6.62 17.43 -19.57
N VAL A 202 -5.95 17.35 -20.71
CA VAL A 202 -4.56 16.92 -20.84
C VAL A 202 -3.68 18.16 -21.06
N PRO A 203 -2.77 18.54 -20.15
CA PRO A 203 -1.77 19.57 -20.43
C PRO A 203 -0.78 19.07 -21.50
N ILE A 204 -0.42 19.93 -22.45
CA ILE A 204 0.53 19.63 -23.53
C ILE A 204 1.53 20.78 -23.72
N PRO A 205 2.73 20.56 -24.32
CA PRO A 205 3.69 21.64 -24.55
C PRO A 205 3.26 22.65 -25.64
N GLU A 206 3.79 23.88 -25.58
CA GLU A 206 3.51 24.98 -26.55
C GLU A 206 3.68 24.56 -28.03
N ASP A 207 4.62 23.65 -28.31
CA ASP A 207 4.99 23.23 -29.66
C ASP A 207 3.97 22.31 -30.39
N ILE A 208 2.88 21.86 -29.75
CA ILE A 208 1.95 20.88 -30.35
C ILE A 208 0.93 21.53 -31.29
N ALA A 209 1.01 21.21 -32.59
CA ALA A 209 0.00 21.64 -33.57
C ALA A 209 -1.22 20.70 -33.57
N LYS A 210 -2.38 21.17 -34.05
CA LYS A 210 -3.60 20.35 -34.11
C LYS A 210 -3.42 19.06 -34.94
N ASP A 211 -2.62 19.11 -36.01
CA ASP A 211 -2.36 17.97 -36.89
C ASP A 211 -1.43 16.91 -36.26
N ASP A 212 -0.73 17.26 -35.18
CA ASP A 212 0.09 16.34 -34.39
C ASP A 212 -0.75 15.45 -33.44
N VAL A 213 -2.02 15.81 -33.21
CA VAL A 213 -2.90 15.19 -32.21
C VAL A 213 -3.77 14.12 -32.86
N LYS A 214 -3.62 12.87 -32.42
CA LYS A 214 -4.41 11.71 -32.88
C LYS A 214 -5.18 11.12 -31.70
N VAL A 215 -6.48 11.39 -31.65
CA VAL A 215 -7.40 10.79 -30.68
C VAL A 215 -8.26 9.75 -31.39
N HIS A 216 -8.26 8.53 -30.87
CA HIS A 216 -9.10 7.43 -31.33
C HIS A 216 -10.10 7.05 -30.22
N PHE A 217 -11.38 7.25 -30.52
CA PHE A 217 -12.49 6.78 -29.69
C PHE A 217 -12.91 5.37 -30.10
N SER A 218 -13.37 4.59 -29.14
CA SER A 218 -14.00 3.29 -29.34
C SER A 218 -15.00 3.04 -28.22
N PRO A 219 -16.02 2.18 -28.39
CA PRO A 219 -17.11 2.05 -27.43
C PRO A 219 -16.65 1.79 -25.99
N ASP A 220 -15.58 1.02 -25.79
CA ASP A 220 -15.03 0.71 -24.46
C ASP A 220 -13.59 1.21 -24.24
N ASN A 221 -12.94 1.84 -25.23
CA ASN A 221 -11.51 2.18 -25.17
C ASN A 221 -11.24 3.62 -25.65
N ILE A 222 -10.16 4.22 -25.16
CA ILE A 222 -9.58 5.47 -25.66
C ILE A 222 -8.10 5.28 -25.99
N CYS A 223 -7.60 5.96 -27.03
CA CYS A 223 -6.18 6.11 -27.32
C CYS A 223 -5.89 7.56 -27.76
N VAL A 224 -4.87 8.18 -27.19
CA VAL A 224 -4.42 9.56 -27.46
C VAL A 224 -2.93 9.55 -27.72
N THR A 225 -2.54 10.00 -28.91
CA THR A 225 -1.14 10.04 -29.38
C THR A 225 -0.79 11.43 -29.87
N LEU A 226 0.43 11.90 -29.55
CA LEU A 226 0.98 13.19 -29.96
C LEU A 226 2.27 12.96 -30.76
N LYS A 227 2.49 13.70 -31.87
CA LYS A 227 3.75 13.73 -32.65
C LYS A 227 4.37 12.35 -32.95
N ASP A 228 3.52 11.37 -33.26
CA ASP A 228 3.88 9.96 -33.52
C ASP A 228 4.81 9.32 -32.46
N GLN A 229 4.69 9.78 -31.21
CA GLN A 229 5.27 9.16 -30.02
C GLN A 229 4.44 7.93 -29.55
N PRO A 230 4.93 7.12 -28.59
CA PRO A 230 4.05 6.23 -27.84
C PRO A 230 2.81 6.94 -27.29
N ALA A 231 1.69 6.22 -27.20
CA ALA A 231 0.42 6.78 -26.75
C ALA A 231 0.53 7.39 -25.33
N LEU A 232 0.08 8.63 -25.20
CA LEU A 232 0.10 9.39 -23.95
C LEU A 232 -0.90 8.80 -22.95
N MET A 233 -2.10 8.50 -23.44
CA MET A 233 -3.18 7.86 -22.71
C MET A 233 -3.82 6.81 -23.62
N GLU A 234 -3.72 5.53 -23.25
CA GLU A 234 -4.37 4.42 -23.94
C GLU A 234 -4.89 3.42 -22.90
N GLY A 235 -6.11 2.93 -23.09
CA GLY A 235 -6.65 1.86 -22.26
C GLY A 235 -8.15 1.66 -22.36
N LYS A 236 -8.65 0.73 -21.55
CA LYS A 236 -10.07 0.42 -21.44
C LYS A 236 -10.76 1.36 -20.45
N LEU A 237 -11.80 2.03 -20.91
CA LEU A 237 -12.68 2.90 -20.13
C LEU A 237 -13.49 2.10 -19.10
N TYR A 238 -13.87 2.73 -17.99
CA TYR A 238 -14.67 2.08 -16.95
C TYR A 238 -16.07 1.62 -17.43
N SER A 239 -16.71 2.37 -18.33
CA SER A 239 -18.02 2.06 -18.90
C SER A 239 -18.08 2.50 -20.37
N SER A 240 -19.03 1.96 -21.13
CA SER A 240 -19.12 2.24 -22.56
C SER A 240 -19.54 3.69 -22.85
N VAL A 241 -18.95 4.27 -23.90
CA VAL A 241 -19.22 5.62 -24.40
C VAL A 241 -19.88 5.59 -25.77
N ASP A 242 -20.59 6.67 -26.13
CA ASP A 242 -21.00 6.89 -27.51
C ASP A 242 -19.85 7.53 -28.30
N HIS A 243 -19.02 6.67 -28.89
CA HIS A 243 -17.84 7.05 -29.66
C HIS A 243 -18.11 7.93 -30.90
N GLU A 244 -19.36 8.02 -31.38
CA GLU A 244 -19.74 8.91 -32.49
C GLU A 244 -20.01 10.35 -32.00
N SER A 245 -20.44 10.49 -30.75
CA SER A 245 -20.67 11.78 -30.08
C SER A 245 -19.47 12.26 -29.25
N CYS A 246 -18.44 11.43 -29.06
CA CYS A 246 -17.18 11.82 -28.43
C CYS A 246 -16.42 12.86 -29.27
N THR A 247 -15.88 13.89 -28.63
CA THR A 247 -15.15 14.98 -29.31
C THR A 247 -13.89 15.38 -28.56
N TRP A 248 -13.00 16.13 -29.23
CA TRP A 248 -11.85 16.76 -28.61
C TRP A 248 -11.59 18.15 -29.19
N ILE A 249 -11.05 19.04 -28.37
CA ILE A 249 -10.65 20.39 -28.74
C ILE A 249 -9.25 20.69 -28.18
N LEU A 250 -8.43 21.37 -28.98
CA LEU A 250 -7.19 21.98 -28.52
C LEU A 250 -7.51 23.41 -28.10
N ARG A 251 -7.37 23.74 -26.81
CA ARG A 251 -7.59 25.10 -26.29
C ARG A 251 -6.37 25.97 -26.52
N GLU A 252 -6.59 27.28 -26.66
CA GLU A 252 -5.57 28.33 -26.86
C GLU A 252 -4.58 28.52 -25.68
N LYS A 253 -4.65 27.64 -24.67
CA LYS A 253 -3.76 27.57 -23.51
C LYS A 253 -3.30 26.13 -23.32
N GLU A 254 -2.71 25.56 -24.37
CA GLU A 254 -1.81 24.40 -24.26
C GLU A 254 -2.44 23.19 -23.53
N SER A 255 -3.72 22.98 -23.79
CA SER A 255 -4.50 21.91 -23.18
C SER A 255 -5.41 21.25 -24.22
N LEU A 256 -5.29 19.93 -24.32
CA LEU A 256 -6.17 19.08 -25.09
C LEU A 256 -7.32 18.64 -24.18
N GLU A 257 -8.52 19.13 -24.49
CA GLU A 257 -9.74 18.73 -23.80
C GLU A 257 -10.49 17.68 -24.63
N ILE A 258 -10.95 16.62 -23.98
CA ILE A 258 -11.60 15.47 -24.60
C ILE A 258 -12.91 15.20 -23.87
N SER A 259 -14.04 15.31 -24.56
CA SER A 259 -15.38 15.08 -24.01
C SER A 259 -15.91 13.73 -24.49
N LEU A 260 -16.12 12.82 -23.54
CA LEU A 260 -16.69 11.49 -23.75
C LEU A 260 -18.15 11.46 -23.31
N ILE A 261 -19.06 11.09 -24.21
CA ILE A 261 -20.49 10.97 -23.88
C ILE A 261 -20.75 9.55 -23.34
N LYS A 262 -21.33 9.44 -22.14
CA LYS A 262 -21.63 8.16 -21.51
C LYS A 262 -22.79 7.48 -22.25
N LYS A 263 -22.66 6.19 -22.55
CA LYS A 263 -23.76 5.42 -23.16
C LYS A 263 -24.85 5.02 -22.15
N ASN A 264 -24.51 5.06 -20.86
CA ASN A 264 -25.42 4.81 -19.73
C ASN A 264 -25.43 6.04 -18.82
N GLU A 265 -26.40 6.91 -19.01
CA GLU A 265 -26.70 8.10 -18.18
C GLU A 265 -26.77 7.74 -16.68
N GLY A 266 -26.45 8.69 -15.80
CA GLY A 266 -26.47 8.52 -14.33
C GLY A 266 -25.38 7.61 -13.77
N SER A 267 -24.56 6.97 -14.61
CA SER A 267 -23.47 6.10 -14.14
C SER A 267 -22.27 6.92 -13.69
N ARG A 268 -22.00 6.98 -12.38
CA ARG A 268 -20.77 7.58 -11.84
C ARG A 268 -19.59 6.61 -11.94
N TRP A 269 -18.53 7.05 -12.60
CA TRP A 269 -17.29 6.28 -12.79
C TRP A 269 -16.35 6.50 -11.59
N PRO A 270 -15.77 5.44 -10.98
CA PRO A 270 -14.78 5.56 -9.92
C PRO A 270 -13.35 5.82 -10.44
N GLU A 271 -13.09 5.45 -11.70
CA GLU A 271 -11.83 5.60 -12.43
C GLU A 271 -12.14 5.89 -13.91
N LEU A 272 -11.24 6.56 -14.64
CA LEU A 272 -11.43 6.85 -16.07
C LEU A 272 -11.11 5.62 -16.93
N ILE A 273 -9.88 5.13 -16.78
CA ILE A 273 -9.32 3.96 -17.45
C ILE A 273 -9.00 2.94 -16.36
N LEU A 274 -9.38 1.68 -16.58
CA LEU A 274 -9.26 0.61 -15.60
C LEU A 274 -7.79 0.38 -15.20
N GLY A 275 -7.45 0.74 -13.96
CA GLY A 275 -6.10 0.61 -13.41
C GLY A 275 -5.10 1.71 -13.79
N ASP A 276 -5.51 2.81 -14.44
CA ASP A 276 -4.62 3.94 -14.72
C ASP A 276 -4.59 4.95 -13.56
N THR A 277 -3.45 5.04 -12.89
CA THR A 277 -3.22 5.97 -11.75
C THR A 277 -2.61 7.31 -12.16
N ARG A 278 -2.41 7.57 -13.46
CA ARG A 278 -1.72 8.76 -13.97
C ARG A 278 -2.63 10.00 -14.08
N GLY A 279 -3.93 9.84 -13.85
CA GLY A 279 -4.93 10.90 -13.99
C GLY A 279 -5.69 11.23 -12.71
N GLU A 280 -5.80 12.52 -12.39
CA GLU A 280 -6.48 13.01 -11.19
C GLU A 280 -7.96 13.32 -11.44
N PHE A 281 -8.85 12.86 -10.55
CA PHE A 281 -10.27 13.17 -10.61
C PHE A 281 -10.57 14.53 -9.96
N ILE A 282 -10.90 15.53 -10.79
CA ILE A 282 -11.44 16.81 -10.32
C ILE A 282 -12.93 16.63 -10.04
N MET A 283 -13.32 16.82 -8.78
CA MET A 283 -14.72 16.98 -8.39
C MET A 283 -15.11 18.45 -8.56
N ASP A 284 -16.13 18.74 -9.38
CA ASP A 284 -16.46 20.11 -9.77
C ASP A 284 -16.70 21.06 -8.58
N SER A 285 -16.19 22.28 -8.74
CA SER A 285 -16.05 23.30 -7.71
C SER A 285 -17.24 24.25 -7.59
N SER A 286 -18.44 23.86 -8.04
CA SER A 286 -19.70 24.57 -7.78
C SER A 286 -20.16 24.56 -6.30
N GLN A 287 -19.33 24.01 -5.40
CA GLN A 287 -19.37 24.16 -3.93
C GLN A 287 -18.06 24.75 -3.35
N GLY A 288 -17.14 25.22 -4.19
CA GLY A 288 -15.77 25.60 -3.80
C GLY A 288 -15.46 27.10 -3.68
N SER A 289 -16.35 27.98 -4.15
CA SER A 289 -16.12 29.44 -4.17
C SER A 289 -16.00 30.06 -2.78
N GLU A 290 -16.80 29.60 -1.81
CA GLU A 290 -16.88 30.20 -0.46
C GLU A 290 -15.58 30.07 0.35
N ILE A 291 -14.78 29.03 0.09
CA ILE A 291 -13.48 28.81 0.76
C ILE A 291 -12.42 29.78 0.21
N SER A 292 -12.48 30.10 -1.08
CA SER A 292 -11.58 31.09 -1.72
C SER A 292 -11.82 32.49 -1.16
N GLU A 293 -13.08 32.94 -1.11
CA GLU A 293 -13.42 34.28 -0.60
C GLU A 293 -13.14 34.43 0.90
N SER A 294 -13.36 33.37 1.70
CA SER A 294 -13.08 33.36 3.14
C SER A 294 -11.59 33.52 3.47
N LEU A 295 -10.67 33.10 2.58
CA LEU A 295 -9.23 33.23 2.77
C LEU A 295 -8.67 34.58 2.32
N MET A 296 -9.32 35.29 1.39
CA MET A 296 -8.85 36.61 0.95
C MET A 296 -8.99 37.71 2.02
N HIS A 297 -10.02 37.62 2.89
CA HIS A 297 -10.33 38.68 3.86
C HIS A 297 -9.55 38.58 5.19
N LEU A 298 -8.63 37.60 5.32
CA LEU A 298 -7.89 37.32 6.56
C LEU A 298 -6.39 37.66 6.51
N THR A 299 -5.89 38.19 5.40
CA THR A 299 -4.47 38.58 5.21
C THR A 299 -4.27 40.06 4.87
N SER A 300 -5.29 40.92 5.06
CA SER A 300 -5.28 42.31 4.59
C SER A 300 -5.61 43.36 5.67
N GLU A 301 -5.02 43.28 6.86
CA GLU A 301 -4.99 44.44 7.78
C GLU A 301 -3.85 44.39 8.83
N VAL A 302 -2.66 44.92 8.47
CA VAL A 302 -1.76 45.64 9.40
C VAL A 302 -1.01 46.73 8.62
N MET A 303 -1.28 48.00 8.94
CA MET A 303 -0.41 49.15 8.69
C MET A 303 -0.62 50.20 9.79
#